data_AF-A0A942HA71-F1
#
_entry.id   AF-A0A942HA71-F1
#
_cell.length_a   1.000
_cell.length_b   1.000
_cell.length_c   1.000
_cell.angle_alpha   90.00
_cell.angle_beta   90.00
_cell.angle_gamma   90.00
#
_symmetry.space_group_name_H-M   'P 1'
#
loop_
_entity.id
_entity.type
_entity.pdbx_description
1 polymer ?
#
loop_
_entity_poly.entity_id
_entity_poly.type
_entity_poly.pdbx_seq_one_letter_code
_entity_poly.pdbx_strand_id
1 'polypeptide(L)'
;MPTAMDVLYIAFLEALVKTGWKTNKARVFEYIRTSRQTGYVADNVDDPGNSWCGDFVYWCLAQAGVRPLPANFSLTGSSNKKSNAIERYTVAYKQVTNPQPGDIYNMPVNASGVAKNHVGFIVNADNMGAIRTIDGNTDGGLGGDISLLVKGLGGGYVAYNTRQPSKTKLYYFRPPYDSE
;
A
#
# COMPACT_ATOMS: atom_id res chain seq x y z
N MET A 1 22.44 3.14 5.09
CA MET A 1 21.40 2.75 4.11
C MET A 1 20.04 3.11 4.72
N PRO A 2 18.92 3.18 3.98
CA PRO A 2 17.65 3.54 4.60
C PRO A 2 17.16 2.49 5.59
N THR A 3 16.57 2.93 6.68
CA THR A 3 16.01 2.03 7.70
C THR A 3 14.52 1.81 7.50
N ALA A 4 13.96 0.84 8.22
CA ALA A 4 12.51 0.64 8.28
C ALA A 4 11.78 1.88 8.81
N MET A 5 12.41 2.61 9.73
CA MET A 5 11.82 3.81 10.34
C MET A 5 11.73 4.98 9.37
N ASP A 6 12.65 5.13 8.43
CA ASP A 6 12.58 6.17 7.39
C ASP A 6 11.29 6.04 6.56
N VAL A 7 10.98 4.81 6.13
CA VAL A 7 9.77 4.52 5.36
C VAL A 7 8.50 4.75 6.18
N LEU A 8 8.49 4.31 7.44
CA LEU A 8 7.34 4.50 8.33
C LEU A 8 7.12 5.97 8.65
N TYR A 9 8.18 6.76 8.87
CA TYR A 9 8.09 8.19 9.11
C TYR A 9 7.40 8.91 7.94
N ILE A 10 7.81 8.62 6.70
CA ILE A 10 7.18 9.16 5.49
C ILE A 10 5.70 8.77 5.42
N ALA A 11 5.38 7.49 5.66
CA ALA A 11 4.00 7.02 5.68
C ALA A 11 3.17 7.77 6.75
N PHE A 12 3.72 7.98 7.94
CA PHE A 12 3.04 8.71 9.02
C PHE A 12 2.74 10.16 8.66
N LEU A 13 3.68 10.87 8.03
CA LEU A 13 3.43 12.24 7.57
C LEU A 13 2.23 12.29 6.62
N GLU A 14 2.11 11.32 5.72
CA GLU A 14 0.99 11.25 4.76
C GLU A 14 -0.35 10.87 5.42
N ALA A 15 -0.33 10.05 6.48
CA ALA A 15 -1.52 9.81 7.29
C ALA A 15 -1.95 11.03 8.12
N LEU A 16 -1.00 11.80 8.66
CA LEU A 16 -1.28 13.00 9.48
C LEU A 16 -2.05 14.06 8.68
N VAL A 17 -1.69 14.25 7.42
CA VAL A 17 -2.40 15.17 6.51
C VAL A 17 -3.62 14.53 5.83
N LYS A 18 -3.95 13.28 6.19
CA LYS A 18 -5.07 12.50 5.65
C LYS A 18 -5.08 12.49 4.12
N THR A 19 -3.93 12.21 3.50
CA THR A 19 -3.82 12.21 2.04
C THR A 19 -4.80 11.19 1.44
N GLY A 20 -5.62 11.61 0.50
CA GLY A 20 -6.57 10.75 -0.21
C GLY A 20 -7.17 11.45 -1.41
N TRP A 21 -7.99 10.75 -2.18
CA TRP A 21 -8.52 11.29 -3.44
C TRP A 21 -9.37 12.55 -3.26
N LYS A 22 -10.06 12.67 -2.12
CA LYS A 22 -10.93 13.83 -1.79
C LYS A 22 -10.17 15.01 -1.17
N THR A 23 -9.12 14.74 -0.40
CA THR A 23 -8.43 15.73 0.44
C THR A 23 -7.11 16.21 -0.15
N ASN A 24 -6.38 15.32 -0.84
CA ASN A 24 -5.08 15.64 -1.43
C ASN A 24 -4.84 14.79 -2.69
N LYS A 25 -5.70 14.99 -3.69
CA LYS A 25 -5.64 14.27 -4.97
C LYS A 25 -4.31 14.43 -5.71
N ALA A 26 -3.72 15.63 -5.63
CA ALA A 26 -2.44 15.90 -6.28
C ALA A 26 -1.34 14.97 -5.77
N ARG A 27 -1.29 14.71 -4.45
CA ARG A 27 -0.35 13.76 -3.86
C ARG A 27 -0.67 12.32 -4.25
N VAL A 28 -1.94 11.92 -4.29
CA VAL A 28 -2.32 10.58 -4.81
C VAL A 28 -1.85 10.38 -6.25
N PHE A 29 -1.99 11.40 -7.10
CA PHE A 29 -1.49 11.35 -8.47
C PHE A 29 0.03 11.25 -8.52
N GLU A 30 0.74 11.92 -7.61
CA GLU A 30 2.20 11.80 -7.51
C GLU A 30 2.63 10.37 -7.17
N TYR A 31 1.95 9.69 -6.24
CA TYR A 31 2.23 8.28 -5.93
C TYR A 31 2.15 7.42 -7.19
N ILE A 32 1.05 7.58 -7.93
CA ILE A 32 0.78 6.84 -9.16
C ILE A 32 1.83 7.16 -10.23
N ARG A 33 2.11 8.44 -10.48
CA ARG A 33 3.10 8.87 -11.49
C ARG A 33 4.50 8.33 -11.17
N THR A 34 4.90 8.37 -9.91
CA THR A 34 6.21 7.88 -9.46
C THR A 34 6.33 6.37 -9.64
N SER A 35 5.34 5.62 -9.14
CA SER A 35 5.30 4.15 -9.18
C SER A 35 5.18 3.57 -10.59
N ARG A 36 4.54 4.30 -11.50
CA ARG A 36 4.23 3.84 -12.86
C ARG A 36 5.06 4.52 -13.95
N GLN A 37 5.92 5.48 -13.58
CA GLN A 37 6.71 6.30 -14.50
C GLN A 37 5.87 6.91 -15.64
N THR A 38 4.70 7.47 -15.27
CA THR A 38 3.77 8.09 -16.21
C THR A 38 3.64 9.59 -15.94
N GLY A 39 3.47 10.40 -16.99
CA GLY A 39 3.10 11.81 -16.86
C GLY A 39 1.61 12.03 -16.59
N TYR A 40 0.76 11.05 -16.95
CA TYR A 40 -0.69 11.18 -16.92
C TYR A 40 -1.36 10.17 -15.98
N VAL A 41 -2.33 10.66 -15.22
CA VAL A 41 -3.24 9.87 -14.38
C VAL A 41 -4.63 10.40 -14.67
N ALA A 42 -5.54 9.50 -15.07
CA ALA A 42 -6.93 9.88 -15.31
C ALA A 42 -7.60 10.21 -13.96
N ASP A 43 -8.33 11.33 -13.90
CA ASP A 43 -9.14 11.69 -12.74
C ASP A 43 -10.46 10.90 -12.73
N ASN A 44 -10.34 9.61 -12.48
CA ASN A 44 -11.47 8.68 -12.41
C ASN A 44 -11.28 7.75 -11.21
N VAL A 45 -11.90 8.09 -10.08
CA VAL A 45 -11.81 7.31 -8.84
C VAL A 45 -12.44 5.92 -8.98
N ASP A 46 -13.34 5.73 -9.95
CA ASP A 46 -14.04 4.48 -10.24
C ASP A 46 -13.22 3.54 -11.14
N ASP A 47 -12.12 4.01 -11.73
CA ASP A 47 -11.24 3.18 -12.55
C ASP A 47 -10.53 2.16 -11.64
N PRO A 48 -10.66 0.84 -11.88
CA PRO A 48 -9.87 -0.17 -11.18
C PRO A 48 -8.35 0.03 -11.33
N GLY A 49 -7.95 0.71 -12.40
CA GLY A 49 -6.59 1.17 -12.67
C GLY A 49 -6.10 2.26 -11.71
N ASN A 50 -6.98 2.83 -10.89
CA ASN A 50 -6.68 3.90 -9.96
C ASN A 50 -6.78 3.47 -8.49
N SER A 51 -6.83 2.17 -8.19
CA SER A 51 -6.41 1.71 -6.86
C SER A 51 -4.94 2.04 -6.65
N TRP A 52 -4.60 2.59 -5.48
CA TRP A 52 -3.29 3.22 -5.29
C TRP A 52 -2.55 2.78 -4.02
N CYS A 53 -3.03 1.74 -3.32
CA CYS A 53 -2.34 1.20 -2.15
C CYS A 53 -0.90 0.75 -2.47
N GLY A 54 -0.72 0.04 -3.60
CA GLY A 54 0.57 -0.37 -4.10
C GLY A 54 1.41 0.79 -4.63
N ASP A 55 0.81 1.86 -5.14
CA ASP A 55 1.56 3.03 -5.60
C ASP A 55 2.09 3.86 -4.41
N PHE A 56 1.30 3.98 -3.35
CA PHE A 56 1.72 4.61 -2.09
C PHE A 56 2.92 3.90 -1.46
N VAL A 57 2.88 2.57 -1.32
CA VAL A 57 4.00 1.79 -0.77
C VAL A 57 5.27 2.00 -1.60
N TYR A 58 5.16 2.00 -2.93
CA TYR A 58 6.31 2.24 -3.82
C TYR A 58 6.89 3.63 -3.56
N TRP A 59 6.02 4.64 -3.49
CA TRP A 59 6.45 6.01 -3.29
C TRP A 59 7.17 6.18 -1.95
N CYS A 60 6.67 5.62 -0.85
CA CYS A 60 7.37 5.68 0.45
C CYS A 60 8.76 5.04 0.38
N LEU A 61 8.91 3.88 -0.26
CA LEU A 61 10.21 3.23 -0.47
C LEU A 61 11.14 4.11 -1.32
N ALA A 62 10.61 4.72 -2.37
CA ALA A 62 11.38 5.59 -3.26
C ALA A 62 11.88 6.85 -2.54
N GLN A 63 11.01 7.50 -1.75
CA GLN A 63 11.32 8.68 -0.95
C GLN A 63 12.34 8.37 0.15
N ALA A 64 12.22 7.21 0.81
CA ALA A 64 13.22 6.75 1.77
C ALA A 64 14.56 6.37 1.10
N GLY A 65 14.60 6.19 -0.23
CA GLY A 65 15.81 5.78 -0.93
C GLY A 65 16.09 4.27 -0.89
N VAL A 66 15.09 3.43 -0.56
CA VAL A 66 15.23 1.97 -0.51
C VAL A 66 15.52 1.41 -1.90
N ARG A 67 16.50 0.50 -2.02
CA ARG A 67 16.91 -0.12 -3.28
C ARG A 67 17.27 -1.62 -3.11
N PRO A 68 16.97 -2.48 -4.10
CA PRO A 68 16.21 -2.18 -5.31
C PRO A 68 14.75 -1.86 -5.01
N LEU A 69 14.14 -1.02 -5.86
CA LEU A 69 12.68 -0.82 -5.84
C LEU A 69 11.98 -1.98 -6.58
N PRO A 70 10.70 -2.24 -6.28
CA PRO A 70 9.88 -3.14 -7.10
C PRO A 70 9.80 -2.63 -8.54
N ALA A 71 9.51 -3.50 -9.49
CA ALA A 71 9.32 -3.08 -10.88
C ALA A 71 8.23 -2.00 -11.01
N ASN A 72 8.37 -1.11 -11.99
CA ASN A 72 7.31 -0.14 -12.28
C ASN A 72 6.05 -0.87 -12.75
N PHE A 73 4.89 -0.36 -12.38
CA PHE A 73 3.63 -0.96 -12.83
C PHE A 73 3.13 -0.28 -14.10
N SER A 74 2.73 -1.08 -15.09
CA SER A 74 2.03 -0.58 -16.27
C SER A 74 0.63 -1.18 -16.37
N LEU A 75 -0.35 -0.32 -16.64
CA LEU A 75 -1.71 -0.74 -16.99
C LEU A 75 -1.76 -1.32 -18.41
N THR A 76 -0.83 -0.94 -19.29
CA THR A 76 -0.75 -1.45 -20.65
C THR A 76 -0.10 -2.83 -20.63
N GLY A 77 -0.90 -3.88 -20.76
CA GLY A 77 -0.43 -5.28 -20.75
C GLY A 77 -1.00 -6.15 -19.64
N SER A 78 -1.66 -5.56 -18.63
CA SER A 78 -2.39 -6.32 -17.63
C SER A 78 -3.78 -6.67 -18.15
N SER A 79 -4.08 -7.96 -18.35
CA SER A 79 -5.44 -8.46 -18.67
C SER A 79 -6.46 -8.13 -17.58
N ASN A 80 -5.99 -7.74 -16.40
CA ASN A 80 -6.78 -7.32 -15.26
C ASN A 80 -6.33 -5.91 -14.86
N LYS A 81 -7.09 -4.88 -15.26
CA LYS A 81 -6.81 -3.45 -14.98
C LYS A 81 -6.75 -3.10 -13.47
N LYS A 82 -6.77 -4.07 -12.56
CA LYS A 82 -6.69 -3.87 -11.11
C LYS A 82 -5.29 -3.39 -10.73
N SER A 83 -5.20 -2.15 -10.28
CA SER A 83 -3.95 -1.44 -9.99
C SER A 83 -3.32 -1.79 -8.63
N ASN A 84 -3.18 -3.07 -8.34
CA ASN A 84 -2.63 -3.46 -7.05
C ASN A 84 -1.19 -3.96 -7.15
N ALA A 85 -0.74 -4.34 -8.35
CA ALA A 85 0.66 -4.70 -8.68
C ALA A 85 1.40 -5.33 -7.49
N ILE A 86 0.79 -6.31 -6.84
CA ILE A 86 1.34 -6.85 -5.60
C ILE A 86 2.51 -7.76 -5.93
N GLU A 87 2.40 -8.48 -7.03
CA GLU A 87 3.41 -9.43 -7.49
C GLU A 87 4.80 -8.80 -7.62
N ARG A 88 4.91 -7.53 -8.04
CA ARG A 88 6.21 -6.85 -8.09
C ARG A 88 6.90 -6.77 -6.73
N TYR A 89 6.14 -6.69 -5.63
CA TYR A 89 6.70 -6.70 -4.27
C TYR A 89 7.12 -8.10 -3.86
N THR A 90 6.35 -9.12 -4.23
CA THR A 90 6.65 -10.51 -3.89
C THR A 90 7.84 -11.05 -4.67
N VAL A 91 8.10 -10.50 -5.86
CA VAL A 91 9.30 -10.79 -6.66
C VAL A 91 10.51 -10.01 -6.16
N ALA A 92 10.33 -8.74 -5.78
CA ALA A 92 11.44 -7.88 -5.36
C ALA A 92 11.99 -8.23 -3.97
N TYR A 93 11.13 -8.70 -3.06
CA TYR A 93 11.46 -8.78 -1.64
C TYR A 93 11.24 -10.16 -1.05
N LYS A 94 12.08 -10.49 -0.06
CA LYS A 94 12.04 -11.78 0.64
C LYS A 94 10.76 -11.88 1.48
N GLN A 95 10.03 -12.97 1.32
CA GLN A 95 8.92 -13.29 2.20
C GLN A 95 9.44 -13.67 3.60
N VAL A 96 8.78 -13.17 4.64
CA VAL A 96 9.09 -13.47 6.04
C VAL A 96 7.86 -14.00 6.78
N THR A 97 8.09 -14.77 7.84
CA THR A 97 7.03 -15.34 8.70
C THR A 97 6.86 -14.60 10.01
N ASN A 98 7.89 -13.87 10.45
CA ASN A 98 7.86 -13.03 11.64
C ASN A 98 7.91 -11.54 11.22
N PRO A 99 6.75 -10.89 11.02
CA PRO A 99 6.70 -9.50 10.56
C PRO A 99 7.30 -8.55 11.59
N GLN A 100 7.96 -7.50 11.10
CA GLN A 100 8.54 -6.41 11.87
C GLN A 100 8.03 -5.07 11.34
N PRO A 101 8.13 -3.98 12.13
CA PRO A 101 7.91 -2.63 11.62
C PRO A 101 8.68 -2.38 10.32
N GLY A 102 8.02 -1.78 9.34
CA GLY A 102 8.56 -1.52 8.00
C GLY A 102 8.40 -2.67 7.01
N ASP A 103 8.05 -3.88 7.44
CA ASP A 103 7.69 -4.95 6.50
C ASP A 103 6.42 -4.56 5.73
N ILE A 104 6.33 -5.02 4.48
CA ILE A 104 5.14 -4.85 3.64
C ILE A 104 4.25 -6.06 3.88
N TYR A 105 2.98 -5.84 4.22
CA TYR A 105 2.01 -6.92 4.21
C TYR A 105 1.24 -6.96 2.89
N ASN A 106 0.77 -8.15 2.53
CA ASN A 106 -0.18 -8.39 1.45
C ASN A 106 -1.41 -9.12 2.00
N MET A 107 -2.58 -8.56 1.73
CA MET A 107 -3.89 -9.15 1.97
C MET A 107 -4.57 -9.48 0.62
N PRO A 108 -4.45 -10.73 0.13
CA PRO A 108 -5.00 -11.12 -1.17
C PRO A 108 -6.54 -11.11 -1.18
N VAL A 109 -7.15 -11.49 -0.06
CA VAL A 109 -8.59 -11.64 0.12
C VAL A 109 -9.00 -10.93 1.41
N ASN A 110 -10.13 -10.25 1.43
CA ASN A 110 -10.64 -9.62 2.66
C ASN A 110 -11.40 -10.62 3.56
N ALA A 111 -11.86 -10.18 4.73
CA ALA A 111 -12.61 -11.03 5.67
C ALA A 111 -13.94 -11.58 5.11
N SER A 112 -14.48 -10.97 4.06
CA SER A 112 -15.69 -11.41 3.36
C SER A 112 -15.42 -12.36 2.19
N GLY A 113 -14.17 -12.81 1.99
CA GLY A 113 -13.81 -13.70 0.89
C GLY A 113 -13.61 -13.03 -0.47
N VAL A 114 -13.65 -11.70 -0.54
CA VAL A 114 -13.49 -10.95 -1.81
C VAL A 114 -12.01 -10.71 -2.08
N ALA A 115 -11.57 -11.07 -3.30
CA ALA A 115 -10.23 -10.77 -3.78
C ALA A 115 -9.98 -9.26 -3.77
N LYS A 116 -9.10 -8.82 -2.86
CA LYS A 116 -8.79 -7.41 -2.63
C LYS A 116 -7.40 -7.06 -3.11
N ASN A 117 -6.43 -7.94 -2.91
CA ASN A 117 -5.01 -7.69 -3.19
C ASN A 117 -4.61 -6.31 -2.65
N HIS A 118 -4.52 -6.15 -1.33
CA HIS A 118 -4.16 -4.89 -0.68
C HIS A 118 -2.79 -4.98 -0.02
N VAL A 119 -2.01 -3.90 -0.06
CA VAL A 119 -0.72 -3.79 0.63
C VAL A 119 -0.65 -2.54 1.48
N GLY A 120 0.23 -2.59 2.48
CA GLY A 120 0.64 -1.47 3.33
C GLY A 120 1.86 -1.86 4.15
N PHE A 121 2.28 -0.97 5.05
CA PHE A 121 3.40 -1.24 5.95
C PHE A 121 2.93 -1.71 7.31
N ILE A 122 3.66 -2.65 7.90
CA ILE A 122 3.56 -3.02 9.30
C ILE A 122 4.13 -1.86 10.13
N VAL A 123 3.35 -1.35 11.08
CA VAL A 123 3.80 -0.35 12.06
C VAL A 123 4.20 -1.04 13.36
N ASN A 124 3.48 -2.10 13.74
CA ASN A 124 3.74 -2.86 14.94
C ASN A 124 3.17 -4.28 14.79
N ALA A 125 3.94 -5.26 15.21
CA ALA A 125 3.60 -6.68 15.15
C ALA A 125 3.78 -7.42 16.48
N ASP A 126 3.84 -6.70 17.61
CA ASP A 126 4.18 -7.26 18.93
C ASP A 126 3.20 -8.35 19.39
N ASN A 127 1.97 -8.33 18.87
CA ASN A 127 0.97 -9.36 19.06
C ASN A 127 0.40 -9.78 17.71
N MET A 128 0.73 -11.00 17.23
CA MET A 128 0.20 -11.55 15.98
C MET A 128 -1.33 -11.71 15.97
N GLY A 129 -2.02 -11.55 17.11
CA GLY A 129 -3.47 -11.45 17.17
C GLY A 129 -4.04 -10.14 16.60
N ALA A 130 -3.25 -9.05 16.62
CA ALA A 130 -3.62 -7.76 16.07
C ALA A 130 -2.39 -6.98 15.59
N ILE A 131 -2.25 -6.87 14.27
CA ILE A 131 -1.15 -6.14 13.63
C ILE A 131 -1.61 -4.73 13.32
N ARG A 132 -0.81 -3.72 13.69
CA ARG A 132 -1.04 -2.33 13.30
C ARG A 132 -0.34 -2.04 11.99
N THR A 133 -1.06 -1.43 11.05
CA THR A 133 -0.54 -1.10 9.72
C THR A 133 -0.83 0.34 9.34
N ILE A 134 -0.10 0.82 8.34
CA ILE A 134 -0.39 2.07 7.65
C ILE A 134 -0.49 1.78 6.14
N ASP A 135 -1.60 2.19 5.55
CA ASP A 135 -1.93 1.80 4.18
C ASP A 135 -2.43 3.02 3.41
N GLY A 136 -2.12 3.06 2.12
CA GLY A 136 -2.80 3.93 1.17
C GLY A 136 -4.10 3.28 0.69
N ASN A 137 -5.02 4.09 0.19
CA ASN A 137 -6.31 3.66 -0.35
C ASN A 137 -7.13 2.79 0.62
N THR A 138 -7.24 3.24 1.86
CA THR A 138 -8.05 2.59 2.90
C THR A 138 -9.01 3.59 3.53
N ASP A 139 -10.00 3.12 4.29
CA ASP A 139 -10.87 4.03 5.02
C ASP A 139 -10.20 4.50 6.32
N GLY A 140 -9.73 3.57 7.16
CA GLY A 140 -9.13 3.89 8.45
C GLY A 140 -10.05 4.70 9.39
N GLY A 141 -11.37 4.67 9.16
CA GLY A 141 -12.34 5.50 9.88
C GLY A 141 -12.35 6.97 9.47
N LEU A 142 -11.73 7.34 8.34
CA LEU A 142 -11.63 8.72 7.87
C LEU A 142 -12.76 9.13 6.90
N GLY A 143 -13.75 8.27 6.67
CA GLY A 143 -14.89 8.56 5.79
C GLY A 143 -14.55 8.34 4.31
N GLY A 144 -13.78 7.30 4.02
CA GLY A 144 -13.50 6.82 2.68
C GLY A 144 -14.79 6.36 2.00
N ASP A 145 -14.80 6.37 0.67
CA ASP A 145 -15.96 5.85 -0.06
C ASP A 145 -15.99 4.32 0.03
N ILE A 146 -16.73 3.79 1.00
CA ILE A 146 -16.83 2.36 1.24
C ILE A 146 -17.33 1.61 -0.01
N SER A 147 -18.22 2.22 -0.81
CA SER A 147 -18.75 1.60 -2.03
C SER A 147 -17.69 1.37 -3.10
N LEU A 148 -16.62 2.18 -3.09
CA LEU A 148 -15.44 2.06 -3.94
C LEU A 148 -14.40 1.14 -3.33
N LEU A 149 -14.13 1.27 -2.03
CA LEU A 149 -13.11 0.49 -1.33
C LEU A 149 -13.41 -1.01 -1.29
N VAL A 150 -14.68 -1.41 -1.17
CA VAL A 150 -15.07 -2.84 -1.23
C VAL A 150 -14.83 -3.45 -2.61
N LYS A 151 -14.80 -2.62 -3.66
CA LYS A 151 -14.48 -3.01 -5.04
C LYS A 151 -12.97 -2.90 -5.35
N GLY A 152 -12.18 -2.40 -4.40
CA GLY A 152 -10.75 -2.15 -4.58
C GLY A 152 -10.46 -0.95 -5.50
N LEU A 153 -11.26 0.12 -5.41
CA LEU A 153 -11.11 1.35 -6.20
C LEU A 153 -10.52 2.50 -5.36
N GLY A 154 -10.22 3.66 -5.96
CA GLY A 154 -9.36 4.72 -5.41
C GLY A 154 -9.93 5.60 -4.29
N GLY A 155 -11.06 5.23 -3.69
CA GLY A 155 -11.87 6.09 -2.81
C GLY A 155 -11.37 6.30 -1.37
N GLY A 156 -10.15 5.87 -1.04
CA GLY A 156 -9.61 5.89 0.32
C GLY A 156 -8.68 7.06 0.65
N TYR A 157 -7.97 6.87 1.76
CA TYR A 157 -6.95 7.73 2.35
C TYR A 157 -5.71 6.92 2.72
N VAL A 158 -4.64 7.62 3.09
CA VAL A 158 -3.53 7.07 3.87
C VAL A 158 -3.97 7.06 5.33
N ALA A 159 -4.03 5.88 5.94
CA ALA A 159 -4.49 5.77 7.33
C ALA A 159 -3.96 4.54 8.06
N TYR A 160 -4.02 4.61 9.39
CA TYR A 160 -3.75 3.47 10.26
C TYR A 160 -4.89 2.45 10.20
N ASN A 161 -4.53 1.17 10.26
CA ASN A 161 -5.48 0.08 10.36
C ASN A 161 -5.02 -0.97 11.38
N THR A 162 -6.00 -1.73 11.87
CA THR A 162 -5.75 -2.96 12.61
C THR A 162 -6.11 -4.14 11.72
N ARG A 163 -5.16 -5.05 11.53
CA ARG A 163 -5.33 -6.31 10.79
C ARG A 163 -5.35 -7.47 11.76
N GLN A 164 -6.24 -8.43 11.53
CA GLN A 164 -6.37 -9.64 12.36
C GLN A 164 -5.99 -10.86 11.52
N PRO A 165 -4.74 -11.34 11.60
CA PRO A 165 -4.27 -12.50 10.83
C PRO A 165 -5.11 -13.77 11.02
N SER A 166 -5.79 -13.92 12.16
CA SER A 166 -6.72 -15.02 12.44
C SER A 166 -8.01 -14.98 11.60
N LYS A 167 -8.41 -13.79 11.11
CA LYS A 167 -9.61 -13.60 10.29
C LYS A 167 -9.30 -13.43 8.81
N THR A 168 -8.08 -13.02 8.49
CA THR A 168 -7.70 -12.74 7.11
C THR A 168 -6.24 -13.10 6.90
N LYS A 169 -5.99 -13.97 5.92
CA LYS A 169 -4.65 -14.43 5.60
C LYS A 169 -3.79 -13.25 5.12
N LEU A 170 -2.65 -13.04 5.76
CA LEU A 170 -1.65 -12.04 5.38
C LEU A 170 -0.33 -12.72 5.02
N TYR A 171 0.39 -12.13 4.08
CA TYR A 171 1.78 -12.45 3.78
C TYR A 171 2.65 -11.23 4.05
N TYR A 172 3.93 -11.43 4.39
CA TYR A 172 4.82 -10.34 4.78
C TYR A 172 6.10 -10.41 3.96
N PHE A 173 6.58 -9.25 3.53
CA PHE A 173 7.75 -9.11 2.68
C PHE A 173 8.65 -8.02 3.25
N ARG A 174 9.95 -8.31 3.37
CA ARG A 174 10.92 -7.40 3.95
C ARG A 174 11.74 -6.71 2.87
N PRO A 175 11.59 -5.40 2.69
CA PRO A 175 12.52 -4.62 1.88
C PRO A 175 13.95 -4.67 2.45
N PRO A 176 14.97 -4.44 1.62
CA PRO A 176 16.38 -4.49 2.02
C PRO A 176 16.76 -3.21 2.78
N TYR A 177 16.29 -3.10 4.03
CA TYR A 177 16.71 -2.05 4.94
C TYR A 177 18.13 -2.28 5.44
N ASP A 178 18.79 -1.20 5.90
CA ASP A 178 19.95 -1.37 6.76
C ASP A 178 19.53 -2.11 8.03
N SER A 179 20.38 -3.02 8.50
CA SER A 179 20.24 -3.50 9.88
C SER A 179 20.61 -2.33 10.79
N GLU A 180 19.64 -1.78 11.51
CA GLU A 180 19.92 -0.91 12.67
C GLU A 180 20.81 -1.64 13.68
#